data_AF-A0A2J0M6V8-F1
#
_entry.id   AF-A0A2J0M6V8-F1
#
_cell.length_a   1.000
_cell.length_b   1.000
_cell.length_c   1.000
_cell.angle_alpha   90.00
_cell.angle_beta   90.00
_cell.angle_gamma   90.00
#
_symmetry.space_group_name_H-M   'P 1'
#
loop_
_entity.id
_entity.type
_entity.pdbx_description
1 polymer ?
#
loop_
_entity_poly.entity_id
_entity_poly.type
_entity_poly.pdbx_seq_one_letter_code
_entity_poly.pdbx_strand_id
1 'polypeptide(L)'
;MDKDQKHILWFSEISKSDIALVGGKNASLGEMFSKLTNEGINVPDGFALTSNFYWQFIKENNLQEKLEKIFTGFDPQNIRSLQKTGKKCRYLVMKSKLSKELKKEISDFYRELSNKYKQKETDVAVRTSGVAEDSPTTSFAGQFETFLNIKGEKKLFAAVKQSLTSTFTDRAIAYREENKIPQLKFALSIGVQKMVKSDLAS
;
A
#
# COMPACT_ATOMS: atom_id res chain seq x y z
N MET A 1 4.09 21.35 -7.72
CA MET A 1 3.98 20.72 -6.37
C MET A 1 5.07 19.69 -6.28
N ASP A 2 5.79 19.71 -5.17
CA ASP A 2 6.81 18.71 -4.88
C ASP A 2 6.18 17.31 -4.79
N LYS A 3 6.81 16.29 -5.39
CA LYS A 3 6.30 14.91 -5.36
C LYS A 3 6.17 14.40 -3.93
N ASP A 4 7.03 14.90 -3.04
CA ASP A 4 7.13 14.53 -1.63
C ASP A 4 5.93 14.91 -0.77
N GLN A 5 4.93 15.62 -1.34
CA GLN A 5 3.68 15.98 -0.65
C GLN A 5 2.45 15.30 -1.24
N LYS A 6 2.59 14.54 -2.34
CA LYS A 6 1.45 13.90 -3.00
C LYS A 6 1.04 12.61 -2.27
N HIS A 7 -0.28 12.36 -2.20
CA HIS A 7 -0.80 11.08 -1.70
C HIS A 7 -0.83 9.99 -2.76
N ILE A 8 -0.94 10.36 -4.04
CA ILE A 8 -1.00 9.42 -5.16
C ILE A 8 -0.07 9.88 -6.28
N LEU A 9 0.64 8.93 -6.87
CA LEU A 9 1.51 9.12 -8.03
C LEU A 9 1.20 8.09 -9.11
N TRP A 10 1.18 8.51 -10.38
CA TRP A 10 1.18 7.58 -11.50
C TRP A 10 2.50 6.80 -11.56
N PHE A 11 2.49 5.59 -12.13
CA PHE A 11 3.75 4.84 -12.34
C PHE A 11 4.73 5.58 -13.25
N SER A 12 4.24 6.38 -14.20
CA SER A 12 5.06 7.27 -15.03
C SER A 12 5.75 8.40 -14.24
N GLU A 13 5.28 8.70 -13.03
CA GLU A 13 5.88 9.70 -12.15
C GLU A 13 6.85 9.09 -11.13
N ILE A 14 7.05 7.77 -11.12
CA ILE A 14 7.82 7.06 -10.09
C ILE A 14 9.13 6.55 -10.66
N SER A 15 10.23 6.80 -9.95
CA SER A 15 11.56 6.24 -10.21
C SER A 15 12.17 5.58 -8.97
N LYS A 16 13.33 4.95 -9.13
CA LYS A 16 14.11 4.36 -8.00
C LYS A 16 14.47 5.36 -6.89
N SER A 17 14.51 6.65 -7.18
CA SER A 17 14.69 7.71 -6.16
C SER A 17 13.53 7.76 -5.14
N ASP A 18 12.35 7.28 -5.52
CA ASP A 18 11.12 7.51 -4.78
C ASP A 18 10.80 6.35 -3.81
N ILE A 19 11.80 5.51 -3.47
CA ILE A 19 11.64 4.37 -2.55
C ILE A 19 11.10 4.82 -1.19
N ALA A 20 11.53 5.97 -0.67
CA ALA A 20 11.02 6.52 0.59
C ALA A 20 9.53 6.89 0.53
N LEU A 21 8.99 7.12 -0.68
CA LEU A 21 7.62 7.54 -0.89
C LEU A 21 6.70 6.36 -1.27
N VAL A 22 7.18 5.42 -2.09
CA VAL A 22 6.35 4.33 -2.63
C VAL A 22 6.87 2.92 -2.31
N GLY A 23 8.01 2.81 -1.65
CA GLY A 23 8.65 1.53 -1.31
C GLY A 23 9.26 0.83 -2.52
N GLY A 24 10.12 -0.15 -2.25
CA GLY A 24 10.95 -0.78 -3.29
C GLY A 24 10.17 -1.45 -4.42
N LYS A 25 8.98 -2.01 -4.15
CA LYS A 25 8.18 -2.72 -5.17
C LYS A 25 7.56 -1.75 -6.16
N ASN A 26 6.89 -0.70 -5.67
CA ASN A 26 6.28 0.29 -6.55
C ASN A 26 7.35 1.16 -7.23
N ALA A 27 8.48 1.46 -6.57
CA ALA A 27 9.60 2.15 -7.20
C ALA A 27 10.18 1.35 -8.38
N SER A 28 10.39 0.04 -8.18
CA SER A 28 10.83 -0.85 -9.26
C SER A 28 9.80 -0.94 -10.39
N LEU A 29 8.51 -0.95 -10.07
CA LEU A 29 7.43 -0.98 -11.06
C LEU A 29 7.35 0.33 -11.87
N GLY A 30 7.46 1.49 -11.23
CA GLY A 30 7.51 2.78 -11.90
C GLY A 30 8.73 2.93 -12.80
N GLU A 31 9.89 2.44 -12.36
CA GLU A 31 11.11 2.38 -13.16
C GLU A 31 10.92 1.51 -14.40
N MET A 32 10.36 0.30 -14.24
CA MET A 32 10.06 -0.60 -15.36
C MET A 32 9.05 0.04 -16.32
N PHE A 33 7.98 0.64 -15.81
CA PHE A 33 6.98 1.32 -16.63
C PHE A 33 7.61 2.44 -17.44
N SER A 34 8.39 3.31 -16.81
CA SER A 34 8.98 4.49 -17.47
C SER A 34 10.09 4.13 -18.47
N LYS A 35 10.91 3.11 -18.19
CA LYS A 35 12.02 2.71 -19.07
C LYS A 35 11.57 1.78 -20.19
N LEU A 36 10.80 0.74 -19.85
CA LEU A 36 10.51 -0.35 -20.78
C LEU A 36 9.36 -0.02 -21.74
N THR A 37 8.43 0.87 -21.35
CA THR A 37 7.36 1.31 -22.26
C THR A 37 7.94 2.04 -23.48
N ASN A 38 9.01 2.81 -23.30
CA ASN A 38 9.72 3.48 -24.40
C ASN A 38 10.49 2.49 -25.30
N GLU A 39 10.79 1.30 -24.79
CA GLU A 39 11.42 0.19 -25.52
C GLU A 39 10.37 -0.75 -26.16
N GLY A 40 9.09 -0.38 -26.12
CA GLY A 40 8.00 -1.16 -26.73
C GLY A 40 7.50 -2.32 -25.87
N ILE A 41 7.98 -2.47 -24.64
CA ILE A 41 7.50 -3.50 -23.70
C ILE A 41 6.26 -2.97 -22.98
N ASN A 42 5.15 -3.70 -23.12
CA ASN A 42 3.88 -3.29 -22.53
C ASN A 42 3.81 -3.62 -21.04
N VAL A 43 4.10 -2.62 -20.19
CA VAL A 43 3.87 -2.71 -18.74
C VAL A 43 2.49 -2.14 -18.41
N PRO A 44 1.60 -2.89 -17.71
CA PRO A 44 0.28 -2.38 -17.35
C PRO A 44 0.38 -1.13 -16.45
N ASP A 45 -0.34 -0.07 -16.85
CA ASP A 45 -0.37 1.21 -16.16
C ASP A 45 -1.13 1.11 -14.82
N GLY A 46 -0.92 2.11 -13.98
CA GLY A 46 -1.48 2.20 -12.65
C GLY A 46 -0.88 3.36 -11.87
N PHE A 47 -1.21 3.38 -10.59
CA PHE A 47 -0.77 4.41 -9.66
C PHE A 47 -0.43 3.82 -8.30
N ALA A 48 0.36 4.52 -7.52
CA ALA A 48 0.69 4.15 -6.15
C ALA A 48 0.15 5.20 -5.17
N LEU A 49 -0.54 4.73 -4.14
CA LEU A 49 -0.78 5.49 -2.92
C LEU A 49 0.54 5.53 -2.13
N THR A 50 0.99 6.71 -1.76
CA THR A 50 2.31 6.97 -1.18
C THR A 50 2.34 6.77 0.35
N SER A 51 3.51 6.87 0.97
CA SER A 51 3.66 6.94 2.42
C SER A 51 2.91 8.13 3.02
N ASN A 52 2.79 9.26 2.30
CA ASN A 52 1.99 10.39 2.75
C ASN A 52 0.49 10.04 2.86
N PHE A 53 -0.04 9.28 1.90
CA PHE A 53 -1.42 8.77 2.01
C PHE A 53 -1.61 7.96 3.30
N TYR A 54 -0.65 7.09 3.62
CA TYR A 54 -0.68 6.30 4.85
C TYR A 54 -0.66 7.19 6.09
N TRP A 55 0.26 8.15 6.17
CA TRP A 55 0.37 9.05 7.31
C TRP A 55 -0.86 9.94 7.47
N GLN A 56 -1.43 10.43 6.36
CA GLN A 56 -2.68 11.18 6.39
C GLN A 56 -3.84 10.32 6.94
N PHE A 57 -3.95 9.06 6.50
CA PHE A 57 -4.95 8.13 7.05
C PHE A 57 -4.76 7.87 8.56
N ILE A 58 -3.52 7.69 9.02
CA ILE A 58 -3.19 7.53 10.45
C ILE A 58 -3.61 8.76 11.24
N LYS A 59 -3.29 9.96 10.73
CA LYS A 59 -3.58 11.26 11.35
C LYS A 59 -5.09 11.49 11.46
N GLU A 60 -5.84 11.38 10.36
CA GLU A 60 -7.29 11.63 10.32
C GLU A 60 -8.10 10.72 11.26
N ASN A 61 -7.56 9.55 11.60
CA ASN A 61 -8.22 8.59 12.48
C ASN A 61 -7.68 8.59 13.92
N ASN A 62 -6.71 9.46 14.23
CA ASN A 62 -5.97 9.49 15.50
C ASN A 62 -5.47 8.09 15.87
N LEU A 63 -4.85 7.41 14.90
CA LEU A 63 -4.44 6.01 15.05
C LEU A 63 -3.12 5.86 15.80
N GLN A 64 -2.22 6.83 15.71
CA GLN A 64 -0.90 6.78 16.31
C GLN A 64 -0.96 6.43 17.81
N GLU A 65 -1.58 7.29 18.61
CA GLU A 65 -1.70 7.10 20.06
C GLU A 65 -2.43 5.81 20.45
N LYS A 66 -3.44 5.41 19.65
CA LYS A 66 -4.24 4.21 19.92
C LYS A 66 -3.44 2.94 19.66
N LEU A 67 -2.63 2.93 18.61
CA LEU A 67 -1.73 1.83 18.28
C LEU A 67 -0.60 1.75 19.31
N GLU A 68 0.00 2.87 19.70
CA GLU A 68 1.03 2.92 20.75
C GLU A 68 0.54 2.28 22.06
N LYS A 69 -0.67 2.62 22.50
CA LYS A 69 -1.31 2.00 23.68
C LYS A 69 -1.51 0.50 23.54
N ILE A 70 -1.77 0.00 22.33
CA ILE A 70 -1.89 -1.44 22.09
C ILE A 70 -0.51 -2.11 22.24
N PHE A 71 0.54 -1.48 21.71
CA PHE A 71 1.91 -2.01 21.75
C PHE A 71 2.60 -1.85 23.11
N THR A 72 2.14 -1.00 24.03
CA THR A 72 2.72 -0.90 25.39
C THR A 72 2.72 -2.25 26.14
N GLY A 73 1.75 -3.12 25.86
CA GLY A 73 1.65 -4.46 26.46
C GLY A 73 2.13 -5.59 25.54
N PHE A 74 2.82 -5.28 24.45
CA PHE A 74 3.31 -6.28 23.50
C PHE A 74 4.59 -6.94 24.04
N ASP A 75 4.46 -8.21 24.41
CA ASP A 75 5.58 -9.12 24.63
C ASP A 75 5.90 -9.89 23.33
N PRO A 76 7.10 -9.70 22.74
CA PRO A 76 7.51 -10.35 21.51
C PRO A 76 7.85 -11.84 21.65
N GLN A 77 8.16 -12.31 22.87
CA GLN A 77 8.50 -13.72 23.13
C GLN A 77 7.26 -14.59 23.36
N ASN A 78 6.07 -13.97 23.40
CA ASN A 78 4.82 -14.65 23.69
C ASN A 78 3.88 -14.63 22.47
N ILE A 79 3.67 -15.81 21.88
CA ILE A 79 2.78 -15.98 20.71
C ILE A 79 1.35 -15.49 20.98
N ARG A 80 0.82 -15.68 22.21
CA ARG A 80 -0.53 -15.19 22.56
C ARG A 80 -0.57 -13.66 22.63
N SER A 81 0.51 -13.05 23.11
CA SER A 81 0.68 -11.59 23.09
C SER A 81 0.69 -11.05 21.65
N LEU A 82 1.47 -11.68 20.76
CA LEU A 82 1.52 -11.35 19.34
C LEU A 82 0.14 -11.41 18.68
N GLN A 83 -0.57 -12.53 18.82
CA GLN A 83 -1.91 -12.72 18.24
C GLN A 83 -2.92 -11.71 18.78
N LYS A 84 -2.89 -11.44 20.09
CA LYS A 84 -3.78 -10.45 20.74
C LYS A 84 -3.51 -9.04 20.24
N THR A 85 -2.23 -8.67 20.15
CA THR A 85 -1.78 -7.35 19.67
C THR A 85 -2.16 -7.16 18.21
N GLY A 86 -1.80 -8.11 17.34
CA GLY A 86 -2.16 -8.09 15.92
C GLY A 86 -3.66 -8.00 15.71
N LYS A 87 -4.47 -8.81 16.41
CA LYS A 87 -5.94 -8.75 16.31
C LYS A 87 -6.50 -7.38 16.70
N LYS A 88 -6.00 -6.77 17.79
CA LYS A 88 -6.44 -5.43 18.22
C LYS A 88 -6.07 -4.35 17.21
N CYS A 89 -4.85 -4.34 16.71
CA CYS A 89 -4.39 -3.39 15.69
C CYS A 89 -5.20 -3.54 14.40
N ARG A 90 -5.38 -4.77 13.90
CA ARG A 90 -6.19 -5.04 12.70
C ARG A 90 -7.64 -4.58 12.87
N TYR A 91 -8.26 -4.86 14.01
CA TYR A 91 -9.62 -4.39 14.31
C TYR A 91 -9.71 -2.86 14.28
N LEU A 92 -8.75 -2.18 14.91
CA LEU A 92 -8.71 -0.72 15.00
C LEU A 92 -8.55 -0.08 13.61
N VAL A 93 -7.60 -0.55 12.81
CA VAL A 93 -7.34 -0.06 11.45
C VAL A 93 -8.55 -0.34 10.55
N MET A 94 -9.14 -1.54 10.64
CA MET A 94 -10.31 -1.90 9.85
C MET A 94 -11.55 -1.08 10.23
N LYS A 95 -11.68 -0.62 11.48
CA LYS A 95 -12.78 0.28 11.91
C LYS A 95 -12.59 1.73 11.45
N SER A 96 -11.36 2.12 11.12
CA SER A 96 -11.01 3.48 10.71
C SER A 96 -11.59 3.84 9.35
N LYS A 97 -11.81 5.13 9.11
CA LYS A 97 -12.48 5.64 7.92
C LYS A 97 -11.46 6.24 6.95
N LEU A 98 -11.58 5.89 5.68
CA LEU A 98 -11.06 6.73 4.60
C LEU A 98 -11.97 7.97 4.53
N SER A 99 -11.39 9.16 4.68
CA SER A 99 -12.09 10.43 4.56
C SER A 99 -12.69 10.62 3.16
N LYS A 100 -13.56 11.62 3.01
CA LYS A 100 -14.19 11.89 1.70
C LYS A 100 -13.14 12.34 0.70
N GLU A 101 -12.15 13.09 1.18
CA GLU A 101 -11.02 13.66 0.46
C GLU A 101 -10.13 12.55 -0.09
N LEU A 102 -9.66 11.64 0.77
CA LEU A 102 -8.85 10.48 0.35
C LEU A 102 -9.61 9.56 -0.62
N LYS A 103 -10.90 9.32 -0.38
CA LYS A 103 -11.73 8.55 -1.32
C LYS A 103 -11.85 9.22 -2.66
N LYS A 104 -12.08 10.54 -2.68
CA LYS A 104 -12.20 11.31 -3.91
C LYS A 104 -10.92 11.22 -4.73
N GLU A 105 -9.76 11.41 -4.09
CA GLU A 105 -8.46 11.32 -4.77
C GLU A 105 -8.24 9.93 -5.40
N ILE A 106 -8.52 8.86 -4.66
CA ILE A 106 -8.46 7.48 -5.19
C ILE A 106 -9.44 7.30 -6.36
N SER A 107 -10.68 7.78 -6.24
CA SER A 107 -11.69 7.68 -7.31
C SER A 107 -11.27 8.43 -8.57
N ASP A 108 -10.68 9.62 -8.44
CA ASP A 108 -10.24 10.44 -9.56
C ASP A 108 -9.16 9.70 -10.38
N PHE A 109 -8.12 9.17 -9.71
CA PHE A 109 -7.08 8.36 -10.35
C PHE A 109 -7.64 7.06 -10.94
N TYR A 110 -8.55 6.38 -10.23
CA TYR A 110 -9.15 5.13 -10.72
C TYR A 110 -10.03 5.34 -11.96
N ARG A 111 -10.79 6.44 -12.00
CA ARG A 111 -11.60 6.83 -13.18
C ARG A 111 -10.71 7.22 -14.33
N GLU A 112 -9.63 7.97 -14.09
CA GLU A 112 -8.67 8.31 -15.14
C GLU A 112 -8.01 7.06 -15.72
N LEU A 113 -7.57 6.13 -14.87
CA LEU A 113 -7.04 4.83 -15.32
C LEU A 113 -8.10 4.07 -16.14
N SER A 114 -9.37 4.09 -15.72
CA SER A 114 -10.46 3.46 -16.45
C SER A 114 -10.67 4.08 -17.83
N ASN A 115 -10.59 5.41 -17.91
CA ASN A 115 -10.68 6.16 -19.18
C ASN A 115 -9.49 5.87 -20.11
N LYS A 116 -8.26 5.80 -19.60
CA LYS A 116 -7.07 5.42 -20.38
C LYS A 116 -7.24 4.07 -21.08
N TYR A 117 -7.88 3.12 -20.40
CA TYR A 117 -8.18 1.79 -20.95
C TYR A 117 -9.54 1.70 -21.66
N LYS A 118 -10.28 2.82 -21.81
CA LYS A 118 -11.61 2.88 -22.44
C LYS A 118 -12.62 1.91 -21.83
N GLN A 119 -12.57 1.74 -20.51
CA GLN A 119 -13.46 0.87 -19.75
C GLN A 119 -14.27 1.69 -18.75
N LYS A 120 -15.53 1.31 -18.51
CA LYS A 120 -16.36 1.95 -17.47
C LYS A 120 -15.76 1.78 -16.08
N GLU A 121 -15.25 0.58 -15.80
CA GLU A 121 -14.55 0.23 -14.56
C GLU A 121 -13.45 -0.77 -14.91
N THR A 122 -12.20 -0.34 -14.84
CA THR A 122 -11.05 -1.19 -15.12
C THR A 122 -10.81 -2.17 -13.98
N ASP A 123 -10.56 -3.44 -14.30
CA ASP A 123 -10.08 -4.43 -13.35
C ASP A 123 -8.63 -4.16 -12.96
N VAL A 124 -8.38 -4.09 -11.65
CA VAL A 124 -7.08 -3.75 -11.06
C VAL A 124 -6.63 -4.77 -10.00
N ALA A 125 -5.31 -4.87 -9.84
CA ALA A 125 -4.66 -5.50 -8.70
C ALA A 125 -4.26 -4.43 -7.70
N VAL A 126 -4.45 -4.73 -6.42
CA VAL A 126 -4.01 -3.90 -5.29
C VAL A 126 -2.90 -4.64 -4.56
N ARG A 127 -1.71 -4.04 -4.52
CA ARG A 127 -0.49 -4.64 -3.97
C ARG A 127 0.18 -3.68 -3.02
N THR A 128 0.65 -4.20 -1.89
CA THR A 128 1.39 -3.40 -0.90
C THR A 128 2.88 -3.35 -1.19
N SER A 129 3.48 -2.21 -0.91
CA SER A 129 4.92 -1.95 -0.95
C SER A 129 5.31 -1.30 0.37
N GLY A 130 6.05 -2.03 1.21
CA GLY A 130 6.48 -1.51 2.52
C GLY A 130 7.51 -0.40 2.36
N VAL A 131 7.41 0.62 3.20
CA VAL A 131 8.36 1.73 3.32
C VAL A 131 8.91 1.68 4.74
N ALA A 132 10.18 1.32 4.88
CA ALA A 132 10.92 1.46 6.13
C ALA A 132 11.82 2.69 6.02
N GLU A 133 11.66 3.65 6.92
CA GLU A 133 12.43 4.91 6.92
C GLU A 133 13.94 4.64 7.09
N ASP A 134 14.29 3.62 7.87
CA ASP A 134 15.68 3.34 8.27
C ASP A 134 16.35 2.20 7.48
N SER A 135 15.67 1.60 6.49
CA SER A 135 16.29 0.54 5.68
C SER A 135 15.74 0.50 4.25
N PRO A 136 16.44 1.13 3.29
CA PRO A 136 16.11 1.07 1.87
C PRO A 136 16.20 -0.35 1.29
N THR A 137 16.94 -1.26 1.97
CA THR A 137 17.24 -2.61 1.50
C THR A 137 16.36 -3.69 2.14
N THR A 138 15.58 -3.36 3.18
CA THR A 138 14.70 -4.36 3.81
C THR A 138 13.49 -4.65 2.93
N SER A 139 13.55 -5.78 2.23
CA SER A 139 12.43 -6.28 1.43
C SER A 139 11.40 -6.95 2.33
N PHE A 140 10.22 -6.32 2.46
CA PHE A 140 9.02 -6.95 3.04
C PHE A 140 8.40 -7.98 2.07
N ALA A 141 9.20 -8.92 1.57
CA ALA A 141 8.77 -9.94 0.63
C ALA A 141 7.86 -10.96 1.33
N GLY A 142 6.73 -11.29 0.70
CA GLY A 142 5.85 -12.39 1.12
C GLY A 142 5.03 -12.17 2.40
N GLN A 143 4.89 -10.94 2.89
CA GLN A 143 4.19 -10.67 4.17
C GLN A 143 2.85 -9.96 4.05
N PHE A 144 2.48 -9.56 2.84
CA PHE A 144 1.32 -8.71 2.63
C PHE A 144 0.37 -9.27 1.58
N GLU A 145 -0.90 -8.94 1.73
CA GLU A 145 -1.98 -9.42 0.89
C GLU A 145 -1.96 -8.73 -0.47
N THR A 146 -2.16 -9.52 -1.53
CA THR A 146 -2.42 -9.04 -2.89
C THR A 146 -3.87 -9.31 -3.22
N PHE A 147 -4.59 -8.29 -3.67
CA PHE A 147 -5.98 -8.40 -4.08
C PHE A 147 -6.06 -8.29 -5.60
N LEU A 148 -6.59 -9.31 -6.25
CA LEU A 148 -6.70 -9.39 -7.71
C LEU A 148 -8.15 -9.17 -8.15
N ASN A 149 -8.35 -8.81 -9.41
CA ASN A 149 -9.67 -8.67 -10.04
C ASN A 149 -10.61 -7.70 -9.30
N ILE A 150 -10.04 -6.62 -8.75
CA ILE A 150 -10.81 -5.58 -8.10
C ILE A 150 -11.44 -4.68 -9.16
N LYS A 151 -12.76 -4.51 -9.10
CA LYS A 151 -13.53 -3.72 -10.06
C LYS A 151 -14.53 -2.82 -9.33
N GLY A 152 -14.50 -1.54 -9.66
CA GLY A 152 -15.34 -0.49 -9.08
C GLY A 152 -14.80 0.09 -7.77
N GLU A 153 -15.11 1.37 -7.56
CA GLU A 153 -14.56 2.18 -6.46
C GLU A 153 -14.82 1.57 -5.07
N LYS A 154 -16.02 1.02 -4.85
CA LYS A 154 -16.38 0.40 -3.56
C LYS A 154 -15.45 -0.77 -3.20
N LYS A 155 -15.15 -1.63 -4.17
CA LYS A 155 -14.24 -2.76 -3.96
C LYS A 155 -12.79 -2.28 -3.84
N LEU A 156 -12.41 -1.26 -4.60
CA LEU A 156 -11.09 -0.62 -4.48
C LEU A 156 -10.86 -0.06 -3.08
N PHE A 157 -11.81 0.69 -2.51
CA PHE A 157 -11.70 1.20 -1.14
C PHE A 157 -11.59 0.07 -0.11
N ALA A 158 -12.33 -1.02 -0.30
CA ALA A 158 -12.25 -2.18 0.57
C ALA A 158 -10.86 -2.83 0.51
N ALA A 159 -10.33 -3.03 -0.70
CA ALA A 159 -8.98 -3.57 -0.91
C ALA A 159 -7.90 -2.66 -0.31
N VAL A 160 -7.99 -1.34 -0.51
CA VAL A 160 -7.07 -0.37 0.12
C VAL A 160 -7.11 -0.47 1.65
N LYS A 161 -8.31 -0.56 2.26
CA LYS A 161 -8.42 -0.74 3.71
C LYS A 161 -7.86 -2.09 4.19
N GLN A 162 -8.07 -3.16 3.43
CA GLN A 162 -7.50 -4.47 3.75
C GLN A 162 -5.97 -4.43 3.66
N SER A 163 -5.41 -3.80 2.62
CA SER A 163 -3.97 -3.54 2.50
C SER A 163 -3.41 -2.78 3.71
N LEU A 164 -4.04 -1.67 4.13
CA LEU A 164 -3.65 -0.93 5.34
C LEU A 164 -3.71 -1.79 6.61
N THR A 165 -4.70 -2.69 6.70
CA THR A 165 -4.87 -3.60 7.83
C THR A 165 -3.81 -4.71 7.85
N SER A 166 -3.34 -5.15 6.67
CA SER A 166 -2.38 -6.25 6.51
C SER A 166 -1.00 -5.96 7.13
N THR A 167 -0.68 -4.69 7.39
CA THR A 167 0.56 -4.27 8.06
C THR A 167 0.66 -4.76 9.50
N PHE A 168 -0.47 -5.10 10.12
CA PHE A 168 -0.58 -5.59 11.48
C PHE A 168 -0.95 -7.08 11.54
N THR A 169 -0.69 -7.85 10.49
CA THR A 169 -0.72 -9.32 10.59
C THR A 169 0.32 -9.81 11.59
N ASP A 170 0.08 -10.98 12.18
CA ASP A 170 0.98 -11.55 13.18
C ASP A 170 2.38 -11.77 12.58
N ARG A 171 2.43 -12.18 11.30
CA ARG A 171 3.67 -12.32 10.53
C ARG A 171 4.41 -10.99 10.34
N ALA A 172 3.68 -9.92 9.98
CA ALA A 172 4.29 -8.60 9.77
C ALA A 172 4.84 -7.99 11.07
N ILE A 173 4.14 -8.20 12.19
CA ILE A 173 4.60 -7.74 13.51
C ILE A 173 5.84 -8.54 13.94
N ALA A 174 5.80 -9.87 13.86
CA ALA A 174 6.93 -10.72 14.21
C ALA A 174 8.17 -10.40 13.36
N TYR A 175 7.99 -10.19 12.06
CA TYR A 175 9.10 -9.83 11.19
C TYR A 175 9.75 -8.51 11.55
N ARG A 176 8.94 -7.46 11.82
CA ARG A 176 9.49 -6.18 12.27
C ARG A 176 10.26 -6.34 13.57
N GLU A 177 9.76 -7.16 14.48
CA GLU A 177 10.42 -7.45 15.74
C GLU A 177 11.77 -8.13 15.54
N GLU A 178 11.80 -9.23 14.77
CA GLU A 178 13.01 -10.00 14.44
C GLU A 178 14.08 -9.13 13.78
N ASN A 179 13.65 -8.17 12.94
CA ASN A 179 14.54 -7.27 12.21
C ASN A 179 14.79 -5.95 12.95
N LYS A 180 14.35 -5.81 14.21
CA LYS A 180 14.51 -4.61 15.05
C LYS A 180 13.97 -3.33 14.39
N ILE A 181 12.93 -3.46 13.57
CA ILE A 181 12.22 -2.37 12.92
C ILE A 181 11.14 -1.87 13.89
N PRO A 182 11.07 -0.56 14.19
CA PRO A 182 10.03 -0.06 15.07
C PRO A 182 8.63 -0.40 14.55
N GLN A 183 7.77 -0.93 15.44
CA GLN A 183 6.44 -1.41 15.07
C GLN A 183 5.52 -0.32 14.50
N LEU A 184 5.82 0.97 14.72
CA LEU A 184 5.00 2.10 14.29
C LEU A 184 5.78 3.18 13.50
N LYS A 185 7.10 3.08 13.37
CA LYS A 185 7.89 3.97 12.49
C LYS A 185 8.10 3.32 11.13
N PHE A 186 6.99 3.07 10.46
CA PHE A 186 6.97 2.51 9.12
C PHE A 186 5.74 3.03 8.39
N ALA A 187 5.84 3.10 7.06
CA ALA A 187 4.72 3.44 6.21
C ALA A 187 4.42 2.32 5.21
N LEU A 188 3.23 2.37 4.64
CA LEU A 188 2.81 1.46 3.59
C LEU A 188 2.44 2.26 2.35
N SER A 189 3.05 1.91 1.23
CA SER A 189 2.55 2.30 -0.09
C SER A 189 1.68 1.19 -0.67
N ILE A 190 0.69 1.55 -1.47
CA ILE A 190 -0.24 0.62 -2.11
C ILE A 190 -0.25 0.90 -3.62
N GLY A 191 0.23 -0.03 -4.42
CA GLY A 191 0.14 0.00 -5.88
C GLY A 191 -1.22 -0.51 -6.35
N VAL A 192 -1.88 0.25 -7.23
CA VAL A 192 -3.12 -0.10 -7.92
C VAL A 192 -2.79 -0.17 -9.42
N GLN A 193 -2.76 -1.39 -9.96
CA GLN A 193 -2.29 -1.65 -11.32
C GLN A 193 -3.38 -2.30 -12.15
N LYS A 194 -3.49 -1.95 -13.44
CA LYS A 194 -4.31 -2.67 -14.40
C LYS A 194 -4.02 -4.18 -14.36
N MET A 195 -5.06 -4.99 -14.19
CA MET A 195 -4.94 -6.44 -14.35
C MET A 195 -4.71 -6.82 -15.81
N VAL A 196 -3.84 -7.80 -16.03
CA VAL A 196 -3.70 -8.46 -17.34
C VAL A 196 -4.51 -9.74 -17.31
N LYS A 197 -5.22 -10.00 -18.40
CA LYS A 197 -5.89 -11.28 -18.65
C LYS A 197 -4.83 -12.34 -18.96
N SER A 198 -4.37 -13.05 -17.92
CA SER A 198 -3.35 -14.08 -18.06
C SER A 198 -3.83 -15.32 -18.82
N ASP A 199 -5.15 -15.48 -19.00
CA ASP A 199 -5.78 -16.51 -19.81
C ASP A 199 -5.54 -16.36 -21.32
N LEU A 200 -5.01 -15.21 -21.75
CA LEU A 200 -4.64 -14.93 -23.15
C LEU A 200 -3.11 -14.88 -23.36
N ALA A 201 -2.32 -15.09 -22.31
CA ALA A 201 -0.87 -15.15 -22.40
C ALA A 201 -0.47 -16.62 -22.66
N SER A 202 -0.39 -16.99 -23.94
CA SER A 202 0.20 -18.24 -24.43
C SER A 202 1.14 -17.94 -25.58
#